data_AF-A0A5J5W682-F1
#
_entry.id   AF-A0A5J5W682-F1
#
_cell.length_a   1.000
_cell.length_b   1.000
_cell.length_c   1.000
_cell.angle_alpha   90.00
_cell.angle_beta   90.00
_cell.angle_gamma   90.00
#
_symmetry.space_group_name_H-M   'P 1'
#
loop_
_entity.id
_entity.type
_entity.pdbx_description
1 polymer ?
#
loop_
_entity_poly.entity_id
_entity_poly.type
_entity_poly.pdbx_seq_one_letter_code
_entity_poly.pdbx_strand_id
1 'polypeptide(L)'
;MTAILERRESESLWGRFCNWITNTENSFYIGWFGVLIISTLLTATFVFIIAFIVAPPVDIDVIREPVSISLLYGNNIISDAVIPSSVVIGLHFYLIWEAASVDE
;
A
#
# COMPACT_ATOMS: atom_id res chain seq x y z
N MET A 1 20.27 31.38 -26.93
CA MET A 1 20.47 30.72 -25.62
C MET A 1 19.86 31.49 -24.44
N THR A 2 19.52 32.77 -24.56
CA THR A 2 18.91 33.57 -23.49
C THR A 2 17.40 33.37 -23.31
N ALA A 3 16.65 33.14 -24.39
CA ALA A 3 15.18 32.95 -24.32
C ALA A 3 14.71 31.65 -23.63
N ILE A 4 15.58 30.66 -23.48
CA ILE A 4 15.25 29.38 -22.81
C ILE A 4 15.40 29.51 -21.29
N LEU A 5 16.32 30.37 -20.83
CA LEU A 5 16.52 30.65 -19.41
C LEU A 5 15.39 31.52 -18.85
N GLU A 6 14.94 32.55 -19.57
CA GLU A 6 13.80 33.38 -19.15
C GLU A 6 12.46 32.61 -19.15
N ARG A 7 12.29 31.63 -20.04
CA ARG A 7 11.09 30.77 -20.03
C ARG A 7 11.04 29.84 -18.81
N ARG A 8 12.18 29.40 -18.29
CA ARG A 8 12.22 28.62 -17.04
C ARG A 8 11.88 29.45 -15.79
N GLU A 9 12.14 30.76 -15.78
CA GLU A 9 11.74 31.63 -14.67
C GLU A 9 10.25 31.99 -14.69
N SER A 10 9.59 31.92 -15.86
CA SER A 10 8.14 32.20 -16.01
C SER A 10 7.24 30.96 -15.96
N GLU A 11 7.81 29.75 -15.83
CA GLU A 11 7.02 28.54 -15.62
C GLU A 11 6.49 28.49 -14.18
N SER A 12 5.16 28.40 -14.04
CA SER A 12 4.51 28.23 -12.75
C SER A 12 5.03 26.97 -12.03
N LEU A 13 4.96 26.96 -10.70
CA LEU A 13 5.31 25.78 -9.89
C LEU A 13 4.59 24.53 -10.38
N TRP A 14 3.34 24.69 -10.84
CA TRP A 14 2.56 23.62 -11.45
C TRP A 14 3.13 23.14 -12.78
N GLY A 15 3.56 24.06 -13.66
CA GLY A 15 4.22 23.70 -14.92
C GLY A 15 5.51 22.90 -14.71
N ARG A 16 6.32 23.31 -13.73
CA ARG A 16 7.54 22.58 -13.33
C ARG A 16 7.21 21.18 -12.79
N PHE A 17 6.15 21.04 -12.01
CA PHE A 17 5.70 19.76 -11.48
C PHE A 17 5.20 18.81 -12.58
N CYS A 18 4.35 19.30 -13.49
CA CYS A 18 3.88 18.52 -14.64
C CYS A 18 5.05 18.03 -15.50
N ASN A 19 5.98 18.94 -15.83
CA ASN A 19 7.17 18.61 -16.61
C ASN A 19 8.04 17.55 -15.92
N TRP A 20 8.14 17.59 -14.59
CA TRP A 20 8.89 16.60 -13.81
C TRP A 20 8.22 15.23 -13.77
N ILE A 21 6.90 15.17 -13.56
CA ILE A 21 6.15 13.92 -13.53
C ILE A 21 6.24 13.17 -14.86
N THR A 22 6.15 13.89 -15.98
CA THR A 22 6.16 13.29 -17.31
C THR A 22 7.57 13.23 -17.92
N ASN A 23 8.63 13.51 -17.15
CA ASN A 23 9.98 13.46 -17.68
C ASN A 23 10.44 12.02 -17.95
N THR A 24 10.86 11.76 -19.18
CA THR A 24 11.41 10.45 -19.62
C THR A 24 12.87 10.25 -19.23
N GLU A 25 13.56 11.30 -18.77
CA GLU A 25 14.95 11.22 -18.28
C GLU A 25 15.04 10.75 -16.81
N ASN A 26 13.91 10.64 -16.11
CA ASN A 26 13.90 10.10 -14.75
C ASN A 26 14.29 8.61 -14.77
N SER A 27 15.09 8.14 -13.80
CA SER A 27 15.52 6.73 -13.71
C SER A 27 14.35 5.76 -13.64
N PHE A 28 13.25 6.16 -13.00
CA PHE A 28 11.96 5.50 -13.07
C PHE A 28 10.93 6.50 -13.56
N TYR A 29 10.21 6.14 -14.62
CA TYR A 29 9.13 6.96 -15.14
C TYR A 29 7.96 6.98 -14.15
N ILE A 30 7.47 8.17 -13.83
CA ILE A 30 6.35 8.37 -12.90
C ILE A 30 5.05 8.42 -13.71
N GLY A 31 4.87 9.48 -14.50
CA GLY A 31 3.60 9.76 -15.16
C GLY A 31 2.46 10.00 -14.17
N TRP A 32 1.28 10.38 -14.66
CA TRP A 32 0.12 10.64 -13.78
C TRP A 32 -0.38 9.40 -13.04
N PHE A 33 -0.24 8.21 -13.65
CA PHE A 33 -0.56 6.95 -12.99
C PHE A 33 0.44 6.60 -11.88
N GLY A 34 1.74 6.90 -12.06
CA GLY A 34 2.77 6.62 -11.06
C GLY A 34 2.51 7.33 -9.74
N VAL A 35 1.90 8.51 -9.76
CA VAL A 35 1.52 9.23 -8.54
C VAL A 35 0.59 8.37 -7.65
N LEU A 36 -0.38 7.69 -8.26
CA LEU A 36 -1.29 6.80 -7.53
C LEU A 36 -0.62 5.47 -7.18
N ILE A 37 0.08 4.87 -8.16
CA ILE A 37 0.71 3.55 -8.01
C ILE A 37 1.76 3.55 -6.89
N ILE A 38 2.59 4.59 -6.82
CA ILE A 38 3.63 4.70 -5.77
C ILE A 38 2.96 4.71 -4.39
N SER A 39 1.90 5.50 -4.20
CA SER A 39 1.23 5.59 -2.91
C SER A 39 0.53 4.28 -2.52
N THR A 40 -0.17 3.63 -3.46
CA THR A 40 -0.94 2.42 -3.16
C THR A 40 -0.06 1.19 -2.98
N LEU A 41 0.98 1.02 -3.83
CA LEU A 41 1.91 -0.11 -3.69
C LEU A 41 2.78 0.03 -2.44
N LEU A 42 3.24 1.23 -2.09
CA LEU A 42 4.03 1.44 -0.88
C LEU A 42 3.21 1.06 0.35
N THR A 43 1.95 1.51 0.42
CA THR A 43 1.03 1.20 1.53
C THR A 43 0.75 -0.30 1.60
N ALA A 44 0.40 -0.93 0.47
CA ALA A 44 0.12 -2.37 0.41
C ALA A 44 1.35 -3.20 0.82
N THR A 45 2.55 -2.82 0.36
CA THR A 45 3.81 -3.51 0.69
C THR A 45 4.11 -3.40 2.18
N PHE A 46 3.95 -2.21 2.77
CA PHE A 46 4.20 -1.99 4.20
C PHE A 46 3.25 -2.82 5.07
N VAL A 47 1.95 -2.76 4.77
CA VAL A 47 0.93 -3.52 5.52
C VAL A 47 1.17 -5.03 5.37
N PHE A 48 1.50 -5.49 4.16
CA PHE A 48 1.83 -6.90 3.94
C PHE A 48 3.02 -7.37 4.77
N ILE A 49 4.14 -6.63 4.76
CA ILE A 49 5.34 -7.00 5.53
C ILE A 49 5.04 -7.06 7.04
N ILE A 50 4.31 -6.06 7.57
CA ILE A 50 3.95 -6.04 8.99
C ILE A 50 3.03 -7.22 9.32
N ALA A 51 1.97 -7.44 8.54
CA ALA A 51 1.03 -8.53 8.76
C ALA A 51 1.72 -9.91 8.70
N PHE A 52 2.60 -10.12 7.71
CA PHE A 52 3.35 -11.36 7.56
C PHE A 52 4.20 -11.68 8.81
N ILE A 53 4.84 -10.67 9.40
CA ILE A 53 5.70 -10.90 10.57
C ILE A 53 4.89 -11.03 11.87
N VAL A 54 3.94 -10.12 12.13
CA VAL A 54 3.35 -9.93 13.48
C VAL A 54 1.83 -10.06 13.55
N ALA A 55 1.12 -10.44 12.48
CA ALA A 55 -0.34 -10.53 12.55
C ALA A 55 -0.79 -11.52 13.64
N PRO A 56 -1.81 -11.16 14.45
CA PRO A 56 -2.41 -12.09 15.39
C PRO A 56 -3.19 -13.19 14.67
N PRO A 57 -3.55 -14.28 15.36
CA PRO A 57 -4.39 -15.34 14.81
C PRO A 57 -5.78 -14.80 14.40
N VAL A 58 -6.26 -15.17 13.21
CA VAL A 58 -7.53 -14.67 12.63
C VAL A 58 -8.55 -15.80 12.51
N ASP A 59 -9.81 -15.54 12.88
CA ASP A 59 -10.93 -16.48 12.75
C ASP A 59 -11.59 -16.38 11.37
N ILE A 60 -11.26 -17.32 10.48
CA ILE A 60 -11.71 -17.34 9.08
C ILE A 60 -13.15 -17.86 8.98
N ASP A 61 -13.41 -19.01 9.62
CA ASP A 61 -14.63 -19.80 9.42
C ASP A 61 -15.69 -19.53 10.48
N VAL A 62 -15.46 -18.60 11.42
CA VAL A 62 -16.45 -18.17 12.43
C VAL A 62 -16.82 -19.34 13.36
N ILE A 63 -15.88 -20.27 13.52
CA ILE A 63 -16.01 -21.41 14.44
C ILE A 63 -15.28 -21.14 15.77
N ARG A 64 -14.75 -19.92 15.96
CA ARG A 64 -13.95 -19.51 17.12
C ARG A 64 -12.62 -20.28 17.24
N GLU A 65 -12.10 -20.75 16.11
CA GLU A 65 -10.80 -21.40 16.01
C GLU A 65 -9.87 -20.50 15.17
N PRO A 66 -9.16 -19.55 15.80
CA PRO A 66 -8.33 -18.62 15.05
C PRO A 66 -7.09 -19.32 14.52
N VAL A 67 -6.76 -19.08 13.26
CA VAL A 67 -5.63 -19.70 12.58
C VAL A 67 -4.42 -18.76 12.70
N SER A 68 -3.28 -19.29 13.13
CA SER A 68 -2.02 -18.53 13.23
C SER A 68 -1.11 -18.82 12.03
N ILE A 69 -0.91 -17.83 11.16
CA ILE A 69 -0.13 -17.98 9.91
C ILE A 69 0.90 -16.85 9.75
N SER A 70 1.37 -16.28 10.86
CA SER A 70 2.44 -15.26 10.90
C SER A 70 3.73 -15.83 11.50
N LEU A 71 4.86 -15.20 11.15
CA LEU A 71 6.20 -15.71 11.47
C LEU A 71 6.47 -15.72 12.97
N LEU A 72 6.01 -14.69 13.69
CA LEU A 72 6.17 -14.60 15.15
C LEU A 72 5.36 -15.68 15.90
N TYR A 73 4.33 -16.23 15.26
CA TYR A 73 3.50 -17.31 15.83
C TYR A 73 3.97 -18.71 15.42
N GLY A 74 5.22 -18.85 14.98
CA GLY A 74 5.87 -20.14 14.77
C GLY A 74 5.83 -20.68 13.34
N ASN A 75 5.43 -19.86 12.37
CA ASN A 75 5.45 -20.21 10.95
C ASN A 75 6.81 -19.96 10.31
N ASN A 76 7.11 -20.72 9.25
CA ASN A 76 8.29 -20.52 8.41
C ASN A 76 7.87 -19.91 7.07
N ILE A 77 8.82 -19.47 6.23
CA ILE A 77 8.54 -18.78 4.95
C ILE A 77 7.59 -19.57 4.01
N ILE A 78 7.51 -20.91 4.13
CA ILE A 78 6.62 -21.75 3.32
C ILE A 78 5.21 -21.83 3.93
N SER A 79 5.11 -21.88 5.26
CA SER A 79 3.82 -21.98 5.96
C SER A 79 3.19 -20.63 6.29
N ASP A 80 3.95 -19.54 6.16
CA ASP A 80 3.53 -18.18 6.48
C ASP A 80 2.67 -17.55 5.37
N ALA A 81 1.59 -16.86 5.74
CA ALA A 81 0.70 -16.17 4.81
C ALA A 81 -0.19 -15.14 5.51
N VAL A 82 -0.59 -14.11 4.77
CA VAL A 82 -1.62 -13.17 5.23
C VAL A 82 -3.00 -13.80 5.06
N ILE A 83 -3.72 -13.95 6.17
CA ILE A 83 -5.01 -14.64 6.25
C ILE A 83 -6.12 -13.78 5.61
N PRO A 84 -7.03 -14.37 4.80
CA PRO A 84 -8.18 -13.64 4.27
C PRO A 84 -9.14 -13.20 5.38
N SER A 85 -10.01 -12.24 5.06
CA SER A 85 -11.05 -11.77 5.99
C SER A 85 -12.03 -12.88 6.36
N SER A 86 -12.58 -12.80 7.57
CA SER A 86 -13.58 -13.74 8.10
C SER A 86 -14.82 -13.85 7.20
N VAL A 87 -15.41 -15.05 7.11
CA VAL A 87 -16.64 -15.32 6.36
C VAL A 87 -17.84 -14.49 6.86
N VAL A 88 -17.85 -14.07 8.13
CA VAL A 88 -18.89 -13.16 8.67
C VAL A 88 -18.89 -11.80 7.97
N ILE A 89 -17.72 -11.30 7.54
CA ILE A 89 -17.63 -10.03 6.80
C ILE A 89 -18.19 -10.21 5.38
N GLY A 90 -18.07 -11.41 4.80
CA GLY A 90 -18.54 -11.70 3.45
C GLY A 90 -17.91 -10.78 2.41
N LEU A 91 -18.75 -9.99 1.71
CA LEU A 91 -18.31 -9.01 0.72
C LEU A 91 -18.48 -7.55 1.19
N HIS A 92 -18.73 -7.35 2.48
CA HIS A 92 -18.81 -6.02 3.05
C HIS A 92 -17.45 -5.33 3.00
N PHE A 93 -17.46 -4.02 2.73
CA PHE A 93 -16.24 -3.24 2.69
C PHE A 93 -15.79 -2.91 4.11
N TYR A 94 -14.84 -3.71 4.63
CA TYR A 94 -14.35 -3.60 5.99
C TYR A 94 -13.09 -2.74 6.05
N LEU A 95 -13.25 -1.50 6.50
CA LEU A 95 -12.17 -0.53 6.65
C LEU A 95 -11.73 -0.46 8.10
N ILE A 96 -10.53 0.08 8.34
CA ILE A 96 -9.96 0.19 9.70
C ILE A 96 -10.90 0.95 10.66
N TRP A 97 -11.68 1.91 10.18
CA TRP A 97 -12.63 2.66 11.02
C TRP A 97 -14.00 1.99 11.19
N GLU A 98 -14.23 0.85 10.54
CA GLU A 98 -15.44 0.04 10.75
C GLU A 98 -15.28 -0.89 11.97
N ALA A 99 -14.03 -1.22 12.33
CA ALA A 99 -13.70 -1.93 13.55
C ALA A 99 -13.85 -1.02 14.79
N ALA A 100 -14.26 -1.59 15.93
CA ALA A 100 -14.38 -0.85 17.18
C ALA A 100 -13.00 -0.55 17.80
N SER A 101 -11.96 -1.30 17.41
CA SER A 101 -10.59 -1.12 17.89
C SER A 101 -9.56 -1.66 16.88
N VAL A 102 -8.27 -1.44 17.13
CA VAL A 102 -7.18 -1.99 16.31
C VAL A 102 -6.98 -3.50 16.54
N ASP A 103 -7.42 -4.01 17.69
CA ASP A 103 -7.29 -5.43 18.05
C ASP A 103 -8.46 -6.30 17.52
N GLU A 104 -9.50 -5.67 16.95
CA GLU A 104 -10.63 -6.34 16.30
C GLU A 104 -10.38 -6.51 14.79
#